data_AF-A0A0J7JXG2-F1
#
_entry.id   AF-A0A0J7JXG2-F1
#
_cell.length_a   1.000
_cell.length_b   1.000
_cell.length_c   1.000
_cell.angle_alpha   90.00
_cell.angle_beta   90.00
_cell.angle_gamma   90.00
#
_symmetry.space_group_name_H-M   'P 1'
#
loop_
_entity.id
_entity.type
_entity.pdbx_description
1 polymer ?
#
loop_
_entity_poly.entity_id
_entity_poly.type
_entity_poly.pdbx_seq_one_letter_code
_entity_poly.pdbx_strand_id
1 'polypeptide(L)'
;PFFQGHFPGKPIFPGVLILEAMAQATGILAFKSVGKLEPGELYYFAGIDEARFKRPVVPGDQMVMEVTFEKTRRGLTRFKGVATVDVEEGAVIGAGVHIGPFCYVGSQVEIGAGTVLKSHVVVNGITKIGRDNQIYQFASIGEVNQDLKYAGEPTRVEVGDRNRIRESVTIHRGTAQGTGLTKVGNDNLLMVNVHVAHDCVVGNACVLANNATLAGHVEIDDHAIIGGMTAIHQFCIIGAHVMVGGCSGVAQDVPPFVIAQGNHATPFGVNAVGLKRRGFDKDEMQAIRNAYKILYRSEKTLDEAKAEIEALAKEQPVVQQYLDFFTRSTRGIIR
;
A
#
# COMPACT_ATOMS: atom_id res chain seq x y z
N PRO A 1 -36.24 -8.73 -3.87
CA PRO A 1 -34.77 -8.67 -4.09
C PRO A 1 -34.32 -9.83 -5.00
N PHE A 2 -33.52 -9.57 -6.04
CA PHE A 2 -33.11 -10.58 -7.05
C PHE A 2 -32.45 -11.84 -6.45
N PHE A 3 -31.95 -11.76 -5.22
CA PHE A 3 -31.24 -12.83 -4.52
C PHE A 3 -32.10 -13.75 -3.64
N GLN A 4 -33.37 -13.42 -3.38
CA GLN A 4 -34.15 -14.17 -2.37
C GLN A 4 -34.89 -15.41 -2.90
N GLY A 5 -35.03 -15.59 -4.21
CA GLY A 5 -35.95 -16.59 -4.78
C GLY A 5 -35.33 -17.77 -5.51
N HIS A 6 -34.06 -17.71 -5.90
CA HIS A 6 -33.49 -18.73 -6.82
C HIS A 6 -32.93 -19.96 -6.08
N PHE A 7 -32.30 -19.77 -4.93
CA PHE A 7 -31.83 -20.83 -4.04
C PHE A 7 -32.08 -20.43 -2.58
N PRO A 8 -33.06 -21.04 -1.88
CA PRO A 8 -33.35 -20.73 -0.48
C PRO A 8 -32.10 -20.89 0.41
N GLY A 9 -31.75 -19.83 1.15
CA GLY A 9 -30.57 -19.82 2.03
C GLY A 9 -29.21 -19.69 1.32
N LYS A 10 -29.17 -19.60 -0.02
CA LYS A 10 -27.95 -19.40 -0.80
C LYS A 10 -28.15 -18.28 -1.83
N PRO A 11 -27.93 -17.01 -1.47
CA PRO A 11 -28.14 -15.91 -2.42
C PRO A 11 -27.09 -15.99 -3.55
N ILE A 12 -27.55 -16.32 -4.76
CA ILE A 12 -26.72 -16.37 -5.98
C ILE A 12 -27.29 -15.39 -6.99
N PHE A 13 -26.43 -14.58 -7.62
CA PHE A 13 -26.83 -13.71 -8.71
C PHE A 13 -27.25 -14.54 -9.92
N PRO A 14 -28.47 -14.37 -10.44
CA PRO A 14 -28.96 -15.20 -11.54
C PRO A 14 -28.09 -15.10 -12.80
N GLY A 15 -27.66 -16.24 -13.34
CA GLY A 15 -26.86 -16.29 -14.57
C GLY A 15 -27.53 -15.59 -15.76
N VAL A 16 -28.86 -15.61 -15.84
CA VAL A 16 -29.62 -14.86 -16.85
C VAL A 16 -29.38 -13.35 -16.77
N LEU A 17 -29.24 -12.77 -15.57
CA LEU A 17 -28.95 -11.35 -15.41
C LEU A 17 -27.50 -11.02 -15.79
N ILE A 18 -26.57 -11.96 -15.59
CA ILE A 18 -25.19 -11.84 -16.08
C ILE A 18 -25.17 -11.79 -17.61
N LEU A 19 -25.89 -12.73 -18.25
CA LEU A 19 -25.99 -12.78 -19.71
C LEU A 19 -26.70 -11.55 -20.29
N GLU A 20 -27.79 -11.11 -19.67
CA GLU A 20 -28.53 -9.90 -20.05
C GLU A 20 -27.64 -8.66 -19.94
N ALA A 21 -26.92 -8.49 -18.82
CA ALA A 21 -26.01 -7.37 -18.65
C ALA A 21 -24.87 -7.38 -19.68
N MET A 22 -24.32 -8.56 -20.00
CA MET A 22 -23.34 -8.68 -21.10
C MET A 22 -23.95 -8.37 -22.46
N ALA A 23 -25.19 -8.79 -22.74
CA ALA A 23 -25.90 -8.47 -23.98
C ALA A 23 -26.14 -6.96 -24.14
N GLN A 24 -26.44 -6.26 -23.05
CA GLN A 24 -26.57 -4.80 -23.07
C GLN A 24 -25.20 -4.13 -23.30
N ALA A 25 -24.14 -4.64 -22.66
CA ALA A 25 -22.78 -4.14 -22.89
C ALA A 25 -22.31 -4.34 -24.34
N THR A 26 -22.62 -5.49 -24.96
CA THR A 26 -22.35 -5.70 -26.40
C THR A 26 -23.17 -4.78 -27.27
N GLY A 27 -24.43 -4.48 -26.93
CA GLY A 27 -25.25 -3.49 -27.64
C GLY A 27 -24.64 -2.09 -27.64
N ILE A 28 -24.12 -1.63 -26.49
CA ILE A 28 -23.41 -0.35 -26.38
C ILE A 28 -22.12 -0.36 -27.22
N LEU A 29 -21.36 -1.46 -27.18
CA LEU A 29 -20.15 -1.59 -28.00
C LEU A 29 -20.49 -1.65 -29.49
N ALA A 30 -21.56 -2.34 -29.89
CA ALA A 30 -22.04 -2.41 -31.26
C ALA A 30 -22.34 -1.02 -31.82
N PHE A 31 -23.04 -0.19 -31.04
CA PHE A 31 -23.31 1.20 -31.39
C PHE A 31 -22.03 2.02 -31.63
N LYS A 32 -20.99 1.80 -30.82
CA LYS A 32 -19.70 2.48 -30.99
C LYS A 32 -18.87 1.94 -32.16
N SER A 33 -18.95 0.64 -32.43
CA SER A 33 -18.12 -0.04 -33.44
C SER A 33 -18.70 0.03 -34.84
N VAL A 34 -20.02 -0.10 -34.99
CA VAL A 34 -20.72 -0.19 -36.28
C VAL A 34 -21.45 1.12 -36.63
N GLY A 35 -21.65 1.99 -35.63
CA GLY A 35 -22.27 3.31 -35.80
C GLY A 35 -23.70 3.39 -35.27
N LYS A 36 -24.26 4.61 -35.33
CA LYS A 36 -25.67 4.88 -35.03
C LYS A 36 -26.56 4.17 -36.05
N LEU A 37 -27.61 3.52 -35.53
CA LEU A 37 -28.70 3.00 -36.34
C LEU A 37 -29.51 4.15 -36.96
N GLU A 38 -30.08 3.91 -38.13
CA GLU A 38 -31.02 4.85 -38.75
C GLU A 38 -32.34 4.91 -37.97
N PRO A 39 -33.12 6.00 -38.06
CA PRO A 39 -34.42 6.09 -37.39
C PRO A 39 -35.35 4.93 -37.77
N GLY A 40 -35.71 4.10 -36.78
CA GLY A 40 -36.58 2.93 -36.95
C GLY A 40 -35.85 1.58 -36.98
N GLU A 41 -34.51 1.58 -36.98
CA GLU A 41 -33.72 0.36 -36.85
C GLU A 41 -33.43 0.02 -35.37
N LEU A 42 -33.34 -1.27 -35.06
CA LEU A 42 -33.06 -1.78 -33.72
C LEU A 42 -31.99 -2.86 -33.76
N TYR A 43 -31.08 -2.83 -32.79
CA TYR A 43 -30.21 -3.97 -32.52
C TYR A 43 -31.04 -5.03 -31.79
N TYR A 44 -31.07 -6.23 -32.36
CA TYR A 44 -31.69 -7.39 -31.73
C TYR A 44 -30.64 -8.32 -31.18
N PHE A 45 -30.91 -8.85 -29.99
CA PHE A 45 -30.14 -9.92 -29.43
C PHE A 45 -30.51 -11.24 -30.12
N ALA A 46 -29.64 -11.73 -31.00
CA ALA A 46 -29.93 -12.91 -31.82
C ALA A 46 -29.80 -14.23 -31.03
N GLY A 47 -28.82 -14.32 -30.13
CA GLY A 47 -28.59 -15.54 -29.35
C GLY A 47 -27.23 -15.55 -28.66
N ILE A 48 -27.02 -16.61 -27.87
CA ILE A 48 -25.76 -16.88 -27.17
C ILE A 48 -25.30 -18.27 -27.56
N ASP A 49 -24.06 -18.34 -28.00
CA ASP A 49 -23.36 -19.59 -28.25
C ASP A 49 -22.42 -19.89 -27.07
N GLU A 50 -22.33 -21.14 -26.65
CA GLU A 50 -21.28 -21.65 -25.73
C GLU A 50 -21.18 -20.97 -24.34
N ALA A 51 -22.29 -20.48 -23.79
CA ALA A 51 -22.30 -19.93 -22.44
C ALA A 51 -21.87 -20.98 -21.39
N ARG A 52 -20.88 -20.64 -20.57
CA ARG A 52 -20.41 -21.47 -19.45
C ARG A 52 -20.29 -20.63 -18.18
N PHE A 53 -20.98 -21.04 -17.13
CA PHE A 53 -20.84 -20.48 -15.79
C PHE A 53 -19.88 -21.36 -15.00
N LYS A 54 -18.69 -20.83 -14.71
CA LYS A 54 -17.64 -21.59 -14.01
C LYS A 54 -17.69 -21.43 -12.49
N ARG A 55 -18.24 -20.30 -12.01
CA ARG A 55 -18.31 -19.93 -10.60
C ARG A 55 -19.64 -19.20 -10.33
N PRO A 56 -20.34 -19.48 -9.22
CA PRO A 56 -21.48 -18.67 -8.80
C PRO A 56 -21.02 -17.28 -8.38
N VAL A 57 -21.85 -16.27 -8.64
CA VAL A 57 -21.65 -14.89 -8.17
C VAL A 57 -22.54 -14.68 -6.95
N VAL A 58 -21.97 -14.24 -5.83
CA VAL A 58 -22.67 -14.08 -4.55
C VAL A 58 -22.68 -12.61 -4.11
N PRO A 59 -23.57 -12.19 -3.18
CA PRO A 59 -23.52 -10.85 -2.62
C PRO A 59 -22.14 -10.50 -2.05
N GLY A 60 -21.59 -9.35 -2.46
CA GLY A 60 -20.25 -8.89 -2.11
C GLY A 60 -19.23 -9.03 -3.23
N ASP A 61 -19.48 -9.91 -4.22
CA ASP A 61 -18.61 -10.08 -5.37
C ASP A 61 -18.60 -8.83 -6.28
N GLN A 62 -17.41 -8.46 -6.74
CA GLN A 62 -17.27 -7.57 -7.90
C GLN A 62 -17.26 -8.43 -9.17
N MET A 63 -18.32 -8.29 -9.98
CA MET A 63 -18.38 -8.88 -11.30
C MET A 63 -17.92 -7.87 -12.35
N VAL A 64 -16.84 -8.19 -13.08
CA VAL A 64 -16.34 -7.38 -14.20
C VAL A 64 -16.75 -8.04 -15.51
N MET A 65 -17.38 -7.28 -16.41
CA MET A 65 -17.80 -7.77 -17.72
C MET A 65 -16.97 -7.12 -18.82
N GLU A 66 -16.23 -7.94 -19.55
CA GLU A 66 -15.49 -7.53 -20.74
C GLU A 66 -16.17 -8.06 -21.99
N VAL A 67 -16.43 -7.17 -22.95
CA VAL A 67 -17.01 -7.50 -24.25
C VAL A 67 -16.07 -7.06 -25.36
N THR A 68 -15.75 -7.97 -26.26
CA THR A 68 -14.85 -7.74 -27.40
C THR A 68 -15.61 -7.96 -28.69
N PHE A 69 -15.54 -6.99 -29.61
CA PHE A 69 -16.03 -7.17 -30.97
C PHE A 69 -15.17 -8.19 -31.71
N GLU A 70 -15.78 -9.18 -32.35
CA GLU A 70 -15.05 -10.16 -33.17
C GLU A 70 -15.18 -9.86 -34.66
N LYS A 71 -16.40 -9.90 -35.19
CA LYS A 71 -16.66 -9.75 -36.63
C LYS A 71 -18.12 -9.46 -36.92
N THR A 72 -18.36 -8.84 -38.07
CA THR A 72 -19.69 -8.67 -38.65
C THR A 72 -19.80 -9.49 -39.93
N ARG A 73 -20.89 -10.24 -40.11
CA ARG A 73 -21.20 -10.96 -41.35
C ARG A 73 -22.70 -11.01 -41.59
N ARG A 74 -23.14 -10.58 -42.78
CA ARG A 74 -24.55 -10.64 -43.23
C ARG A 74 -25.53 -10.03 -42.21
N GLY A 75 -25.22 -8.84 -41.68
CA GLY A 75 -26.05 -8.16 -40.69
C GLY A 75 -25.98 -8.73 -39.27
N LEU A 76 -25.20 -9.78 -39.04
CA LEU A 76 -24.98 -10.34 -37.70
C LEU A 76 -23.61 -9.90 -37.18
N THR A 77 -23.60 -9.23 -36.03
CA THR A 77 -22.37 -8.85 -35.34
C THR A 77 -22.11 -9.79 -34.17
N ARG A 78 -20.94 -10.41 -34.16
CA ARG A 78 -20.52 -11.33 -33.10
C ARG A 78 -19.57 -10.64 -32.14
N PHE A 79 -19.79 -10.92 -30.85
CA PHE A 79 -18.97 -10.45 -29.75
C PHE A 79 -18.57 -11.64 -28.87
N LYS A 80 -17.42 -11.51 -28.22
CA LYS A 80 -17.01 -12.37 -27.12
C LYS A 80 -17.25 -11.63 -25.81
N GLY A 81 -18.00 -12.24 -24.89
CA GLY A 81 -18.21 -11.73 -23.53
C GLY A 81 -17.52 -12.61 -22.49
N VAL A 82 -16.88 -12.00 -21.50
CA VAL A 82 -16.34 -12.68 -20.32
C VAL A 82 -16.77 -11.90 -19.07
N ALA A 83 -17.37 -12.61 -18.11
CA ALA A 83 -17.62 -12.07 -16.77
C ALA A 83 -16.65 -12.73 -15.78
N THR A 84 -15.87 -11.96 -15.04
CA THR A 84 -14.96 -12.45 -13.99
C THR A 84 -15.41 -12.02 -12.60
N VAL A 85 -15.05 -12.84 -11.61
CA VAL A 85 -15.26 -12.61 -10.18
C VAL A 85 -13.97 -13.02 -9.48
N ASP A 86 -13.12 -12.03 -9.21
CA ASP A 86 -11.71 -12.21 -8.82
C ASP A 86 -11.47 -11.97 -7.32
N VAL A 87 -12.54 -12.04 -6.52
CA VAL A 87 -12.55 -11.83 -5.07
C VAL A 87 -13.04 -13.10 -4.37
N GLU A 88 -12.41 -13.51 -3.28
CA GLU A 88 -12.89 -14.63 -2.47
C GLU A 88 -14.12 -14.25 -1.62
N GLU A 89 -15.00 -15.22 -1.38
CA GLU A 89 -16.16 -15.05 -0.49
C GLU A 89 -15.68 -14.68 0.93
N GLY A 90 -16.18 -13.56 1.45
CA GLY A 90 -15.81 -13.01 2.77
C GLY A 90 -15.08 -11.68 2.72
N ALA A 91 -14.43 -11.35 1.60
CA ALA A 91 -13.77 -10.06 1.45
C ALA A 91 -14.76 -8.89 1.47
N VAL A 92 -14.35 -7.76 2.04
CA VAL A 92 -15.17 -6.55 2.16
C VAL A 92 -14.64 -5.46 1.24
N ILE A 93 -15.41 -5.12 0.22
CA ILE A 93 -15.02 -4.15 -0.81
C ILE A 93 -15.82 -2.86 -0.66
N GLY A 94 -15.11 -1.75 -0.46
CA GLY A 94 -15.67 -0.41 -0.29
C GLY A 94 -16.22 0.19 -1.59
N ALA A 95 -17.02 1.25 -1.45
CA ALA A 95 -17.62 1.95 -2.58
C ALA A 95 -16.56 2.55 -3.52
N GLY A 96 -16.76 2.39 -4.84
CA GLY A 96 -15.86 2.98 -5.84
C GLY A 96 -14.49 2.32 -5.93
N VAL A 97 -14.27 1.16 -5.28
CA VAL A 97 -13.05 0.38 -5.45
C VAL A 97 -12.97 -0.16 -6.88
N HIS A 98 -11.77 -0.10 -7.46
CA HIS A 98 -11.49 -0.71 -8.76
C HIS A 98 -10.47 -1.83 -8.59
N ILE A 99 -10.85 -3.04 -9.01
CA ILE A 99 -9.97 -4.21 -9.04
C ILE A 99 -9.63 -4.51 -10.50
N GLY A 100 -8.36 -4.32 -10.85
CA GLY A 100 -7.84 -4.59 -12.18
C GLY A 100 -7.80 -6.09 -12.50
N PRO A 101 -7.64 -6.46 -13.79
CA PRO A 101 -7.67 -7.86 -14.21
C PRO A 101 -6.52 -8.66 -13.59
N PHE A 102 -6.76 -9.95 -13.34
CA PHE A 102 -5.78 -10.89 -12.76
C PHE A 102 -5.32 -10.55 -11.34
N CYS A 103 -6.09 -9.74 -10.61
CA CYS A 103 -5.89 -9.62 -9.17
C CYS A 103 -6.36 -10.87 -8.44
N TYR A 104 -5.82 -11.07 -7.24
CA TYR A 104 -6.35 -11.99 -6.25
C TYR A 104 -6.62 -11.22 -4.96
N VAL A 105 -7.83 -11.36 -4.42
CA VAL A 105 -8.24 -10.77 -3.14
C VAL A 105 -8.79 -11.87 -2.23
N GLY A 106 -8.06 -12.18 -1.15
CA GLY A 106 -8.41 -13.23 -0.19
C GLY A 106 -9.62 -12.92 0.68
N SER A 107 -10.22 -13.96 1.25
CA SER A 107 -11.49 -13.91 2.00
C SER A 107 -11.50 -13.06 3.27
N GLN A 108 -10.33 -12.72 3.83
CA GLN A 108 -10.19 -11.91 5.06
C GLN A 108 -9.66 -10.50 4.78
N VAL A 109 -9.83 -10.03 3.54
CA VAL A 109 -9.36 -8.73 3.09
C VAL A 109 -10.48 -7.69 3.17
N GLU A 110 -10.17 -6.52 3.73
CA GLU A 110 -11.00 -5.32 3.67
C GLU A 110 -10.31 -4.24 2.81
N ILE A 111 -11.00 -3.69 1.82
CA ILE A 111 -10.48 -2.59 0.98
C ILE A 111 -11.41 -1.39 1.07
N GLY A 112 -10.88 -0.25 1.53
CA GLY A 112 -11.60 1.00 1.69
C GLY A 112 -11.97 1.68 0.37
N ALA A 113 -12.97 2.56 0.44
CA ALA A 113 -13.54 3.26 -0.71
C ALA A 113 -12.51 3.99 -1.58
N GLY A 114 -12.76 4.04 -2.89
CA GLY A 114 -11.92 4.76 -3.87
C GLY A 114 -10.54 4.14 -4.14
N THR A 115 -10.15 3.08 -3.42
CA THR A 115 -8.88 2.38 -3.67
C THR A 115 -8.87 1.68 -5.03
N VAL A 116 -7.73 1.76 -5.71
CA VAL A 116 -7.51 1.18 -7.04
C VAL A 116 -6.38 0.15 -6.97
N LEU A 117 -6.73 -1.09 -7.23
CA LEU A 117 -5.79 -2.17 -7.56
C LEU A 117 -5.63 -2.19 -9.08
N LYS A 118 -4.40 -2.04 -9.58
CA LYS A 118 -4.07 -2.26 -11.00
C LYS A 118 -4.11 -3.76 -11.30
N SER A 119 -3.69 -4.19 -12.49
CA SER A 119 -3.70 -5.62 -12.82
C SER A 119 -2.68 -6.40 -11.99
N HIS A 120 -2.88 -7.71 -11.82
CA HIS A 120 -1.91 -8.61 -11.19
C HIS A 120 -1.47 -8.24 -9.77
N VAL A 121 -2.39 -7.70 -8.96
CA VAL A 121 -2.11 -7.45 -7.53
C VAL A 121 -2.62 -8.63 -6.69
N VAL A 122 -1.82 -9.06 -5.72
CA VAL A 122 -2.24 -10.05 -4.73
C VAL A 122 -2.45 -9.35 -3.38
N VAL A 123 -3.66 -9.45 -2.85
CA VAL A 123 -3.97 -9.04 -1.47
C VAL A 123 -4.51 -10.26 -0.73
N ASN A 124 -3.84 -10.68 0.33
CA ASN A 124 -4.10 -11.95 1.01
C ASN A 124 -4.13 -11.78 2.54
N GLY A 125 -4.51 -12.84 3.25
CA GLY A 125 -4.48 -12.91 4.71
C GLY A 125 -5.46 -11.94 5.38
N ILE A 126 -5.23 -11.68 6.67
CA ILE A 126 -6.01 -10.72 7.44
C ILE A 126 -5.44 -9.33 7.17
N THR A 127 -6.01 -8.67 6.17
CA THR A 127 -5.44 -7.42 5.62
C THR A 127 -6.52 -6.36 5.50
N LYS A 128 -6.23 -5.19 6.06
CA LYS A 128 -7.07 -4.01 5.91
C LYS A 128 -6.33 -2.94 5.13
N ILE A 129 -6.93 -2.47 4.04
CA ILE A 129 -6.45 -1.36 3.22
C ILE A 129 -7.45 -0.23 3.32
N GLY A 130 -6.96 0.98 3.59
CA GLY A 130 -7.77 2.20 3.68
C GLY A 130 -8.29 2.69 2.33
N ARG A 131 -8.58 3.98 2.27
CA ARG A 131 -9.24 4.66 1.16
C ARG A 131 -8.26 5.29 0.19
N ASP A 132 -8.71 5.44 -1.05
CA ASP A 132 -8.03 6.21 -2.11
C ASP A 132 -6.57 5.79 -2.35
N ASN A 133 -6.22 4.53 -2.06
CA ASN A 133 -4.90 3.99 -2.34
C ASN A 133 -4.75 3.65 -3.82
N GLN A 134 -3.53 3.72 -4.34
CA GLN A 134 -3.19 3.24 -5.68
C GLN A 134 -2.13 2.14 -5.58
N ILE A 135 -2.49 0.92 -5.97
CA ILE A 135 -1.65 -0.26 -5.83
C ILE A 135 -1.36 -0.83 -7.22
N TYR A 136 -0.08 -0.87 -7.58
CA TYR A 136 0.40 -1.19 -8.91
C TYR A 136 0.72 -2.68 -9.06
N GLN A 137 0.87 -3.11 -10.30
CA GLN A 137 0.98 -4.51 -10.68
C GLN A 137 2.12 -5.25 -10.00
N PHE A 138 1.89 -6.54 -9.73
CA PHE A 138 2.82 -7.47 -9.09
C PHE A 138 3.13 -7.15 -7.62
N ALA A 139 2.44 -6.19 -7.01
CA ALA A 139 2.49 -6.01 -5.57
C ALA A 139 1.83 -7.20 -4.85
N SER A 140 2.43 -7.60 -3.73
CA SER A 140 1.96 -8.68 -2.86
C SER A 140 1.80 -8.17 -1.43
N ILE A 141 0.57 -8.07 -0.96
CA ILE A 141 0.22 -7.42 0.32
C ILE A 141 -0.53 -8.41 1.20
N GLY A 142 -0.08 -8.56 2.44
CA GLY A 142 -0.74 -9.44 3.40
C GLY A 142 -0.30 -10.90 3.33
N GLU A 143 0.77 -11.20 2.61
CA GLU A 143 1.36 -12.54 2.60
C GLU A 143 1.93 -12.93 3.97
N VAL A 144 2.13 -14.24 4.15
CA VAL A 144 2.86 -14.77 5.31
C VAL A 144 4.25 -14.15 5.38
N ASN A 145 4.74 -13.94 6.60
CA ASN A 145 6.10 -13.46 6.78
C ASN A 145 7.15 -14.52 6.45
N GLN A 146 8.41 -14.07 6.40
CA GLN A 146 9.57 -14.90 6.11
C GLN A 146 10.30 -15.38 7.37
N ASP A 147 9.74 -15.15 8.56
CA ASP A 147 10.29 -15.72 9.80
C ASP A 147 9.92 -17.21 9.85
N LEU A 148 10.93 -18.07 9.98
CA LEU A 148 10.78 -19.52 10.06
C LEU A 148 9.97 -19.98 11.28
N LYS A 149 9.77 -19.11 12.27
CA LYS A 149 8.96 -19.39 13.46
C LYS A 149 7.47 -19.24 13.23
N TYR A 150 7.03 -18.61 12.14
CA TYR A 150 5.60 -18.44 11.85
C TYR A 150 4.93 -19.81 11.68
N ALA A 151 3.86 -20.02 12.44
CA ALA A 151 3.16 -21.30 12.55
C ALA A 151 1.67 -21.21 12.18
N GLY A 152 1.29 -20.19 11.40
CA GLY A 152 -0.08 -19.99 10.94
C GLY A 152 -0.93 -19.13 11.89
N GLU A 153 -0.30 -18.35 12.77
CA GLU A 153 -1.00 -17.47 13.70
C GLU A 153 -1.77 -16.37 12.95
N PRO A 154 -2.89 -15.86 13.50
CA PRO A 154 -3.76 -14.88 12.83
C PRO A 154 -3.16 -13.46 12.89
N THR A 155 -2.01 -13.27 12.26
CA THR A 155 -1.33 -11.97 12.17
C THR A 155 -1.88 -11.14 11.02
N ARG A 156 -1.61 -9.82 11.05
CA ARG A 156 -2.34 -8.82 10.29
C ARG A 156 -1.44 -7.86 9.51
N VAL A 157 -2.00 -7.27 8.47
CA VAL A 157 -1.52 -6.02 7.82
C VAL A 157 -2.60 -4.95 7.93
N GLU A 158 -2.18 -3.73 8.27
CA GLU A 158 -3.01 -2.52 8.12
C GLU A 158 -2.28 -1.49 7.24
N VAL A 159 -2.93 -1.07 6.16
CA VAL A 159 -2.50 0.04 5.30
C VAL A 159 -3.53 1.16 5.40
N GLY A 160 -3.08 2.38 5.67
CA GLY A 160 -3.91 3.57 5.75
C GLY A 160 -4.40 4.06 4.40
N ASP A 161 -4.55 5.38 4.27
CA ASP A 161 -5.18 6.05 3.14
C ASP A 161 -4.19 6.73 2.20
N ARG A 162 -4.57 6.90 0.93
CA ARG A 162 -3.87 7.72 -0.08
C ARG A 162 -2.41 7.33 -0.34
N ASN A 163 -2.05 6.09 -0.05
CA ASN A 163 -0.73 5.56 -0.37
C ASN A 163 -0.62 5.26 -1.86
N ARG A 164 0.59 5.43 -2.41
CA ARG A 164 0.98 4.95 -3.74
C ARG A 164 1.96 3.81 -3.56
N ILE A 165 1.47 2.59 -3.79
CA ILE A 165 2.23 1.35 -3.64
C ILE A 165 2.59 0.86 -5.04
N ARG A 166 3.84 1.06 -5.44
CA ARG A 166 4.33 0.80 -6.79
C ARG A 166 4.55 -0.69 -7.06
N GLU A 167 5.03 -0.96 -8.26
CA GLU A 167 5.18 -2.30 -8.82
C GLU A 167 6.04 -3.18 -7.91
N SER A 168 5.66 -4.45 -7.76
CA SER A 168 6.44 -5.46 -7.03
C SER A 168 6.72 -5.13 -5.55
N VAL A 169 6.01 -4.18 -4.95
CA VAL A 169 6.11 -3.95 -3.50
C VAL A 169 5.59 -5.17 -2.74
N THR A 170 6.29 -5.55 -1.67
CA THR A 170 5.89 -6.65 -0.78
C THR A 170 5.66 -6.12 0.64
N ILE A 171 4.52 -6.47 1.23
CA ILE A 171 4.16 -6.11 2.62
C ILE A 171 3.69 -7.38 3.32
N HIS A 172 4.49 -7.87 4.26
CA HIS A 172 4.18 -9.12 4.97
C HIS A 172 3.48 -8.86 6.29
N ARG A 173 2.61 -9.78 6.71
CA ARG A 173 1.93 -9.74 8.01
C ARG A 173 2.91 -9.86 9.17
N GLY A 174 2.49 -9.43 10.34
CA GLY A 174 3.31 -9.54 11.56
C GLY A 174 3.59 -10.97 12.00
N THR A 175 4.18 -11.10 13.17
CA THR A 175 4.47 -12.37 13.86
C THR A 175 3.83 -12.40 15.24
N ALA A 176 3.54 -13.59 15.78
CA ALA A 176 2.98 -13.71 17.13
C ALA A 176 4.00 -13.29 18.22
N GLN A 177 5.29 -13.34 17.92
CA GLN A 177 6.38 -12.93 18.79
C GLN A 177 6.59 -11.40 18.78
N GLY A 178 6.12 -10.73 17.73
CA GLY A 178 6.10 -9.27 17.60
C GLY A 178 4.78 -8.68 18.08
N THR A 179 4.26 -7.75 17.28
CA THR A 179 2.97 -7.10 17.56
C THR A 179 1.80 -7.85 16.93
N GLY A 180 2.09 -8.82 16.06
CA GLY A 180 1.11 -9.49 15.21
C GLY A 180 0.53 -8.58 14.12
N LEU A 181 1.13 -7.40 13.91
CA LEU A 181 0.63 -6.37 13.01
C LEU A 181 1.79 -5.64 12.31
N THR A 182 1.81 -5.72 10.99
CA THR A 182 2.57 -4.78 10.15
C THR A 182 1.67 -3.61 9.77
N LYS A 183 2.12 -2.38 9.99
CA LYS A 183 1.33 -1.17 9.77
C LYS A 183 2.01 -0.19 8.83
N VAL A 184 1.26 0.31 7.85
CA VAL A 184 1.65 1.42 6.97
C VAL A 184 0.61 2.52 7.11
N GLY A 185 1.03 3.75 7.41
CA GLY A 185 0.16 4.90 7.61
C GLY A 185 -0.40 5.46 6.29
N ASN A 186 -0.44 6.79 6.20
CA ASN A 186 -1.13 7.51 5.13
C ASN A 186 -0.15 8.27 4.22
N ASP A 187 -0.60 8.58 3.00
CA ASP A 187 0.08 9.48 2.07
C ASP A 187 1.53 9.07 1.73
N ASN A 188 1.86 7.78 1.88
CA ASN A 188 3.20 7.27 1.59
C ASN A 188 3.39 6.98 0.10
N LEU A 189 4.63 7.09 -0.35
CA LEU A 189 5.08 6.58 -1.65
C LEU A 189 6.06 5.44 -1.43
N LEU A 190 5.61 4.21 -1.69
CA LEU A 190 6.46 3.02 -1.73
C LEU A 190 6.79 2.73 -3.19
N MET A 191 8.01 3.00 -3.61
CA MET A 191 8.44 2.81 -5.00
C MET A 191 8.70 1.34 -5.32
N VAL A 192 9.17 1.08 -6.55
CA VAL A 192 9.24 -0.27 -7.12
C VAL A 192 10.07 -1.20 -6.24
N ASN A 193 9.52 -2.38 -5.97
CA ASN A 193 10.19 -3.46 -5.23
C ASN A 193 10.65 -3.06 -3.81
N VAL A 194 9.96 -2.12 -3.17
CA VAL A 194 10.12 -1.90 -1.73
C VAL A 194 9.63 -3.13 -0.98
N HIS A 195 10.37 -3.54 0.04
CA HIS A 195 9.99 -4.62 0.94
C HIS A 195 9.72 -4.09 2.34
N VAL A 196 8.53 -4.38 2.87
CA VAL A 196 8.13 -4.15 4.26
C VAL A 196 7.95 -5.50 4.93
N ALA A 197 8.92 -5.89 5.76
CA ALA A 197 8.87 -7.14 6.50
C ALA A 197 7.80 -7.12 7.61
N HIS A 198 7.74 -8.22 8.33
CA HIS A 198 6.83 -8.41 9.45
C HIS A 198 7.04 -7.40 10.58
N ASP A 199 5.94 -7.01 11.22
CA ASP A 199 5.89 -6.17 12.41
C ASP A 199 6.51 -4.77 12.22
N CYS A 200 6.72 -4.34 10.97
CA CYS A 200 7.17 -2.99 10.68
C CYS A 200 6.05 -1.99 10.94
N VAL A 201 6.43 -0.76 11.32
CA VAL A 201 5.54 0.38 11.44
C VAL A 201 6.07 1.51 10.58
N VAL A 202 5.37 1.83 9.50
CA VAL A 202 5.65 2.99 8.65
C VAL A 202 4.60 4.06 8.94
N GLY A 203 5.04 5.26 9.27
CA GLY A 203 4.21 6.43 9.53
C GLY A 203 3.55 7.00 8.27
N ASN A 204 3.49 8.33 8.21
CA ASN A 204 2.80 9.08 7.18
C ASN A 204 3.75 9.89 6.30
N ALA A 205 3.35 10.11 5.05
CA ALA A 205 4.06 10.96 4.09
C ALA A 205 5.54 10.60 3.92
N CYS A 206 5.87 9.32 4.08
CA CYS A 206 7.19 8.74 3.85
C CYS A 206 7.40 8.45 2.36
N VAL A 207 8.66 8.47 1.94
CA VAL A 207 9.07 8.07 0.59
C VAL A 207 10.13 7.00 0.69
N LEU A 208 9.79 5.79 0.24
CA LEU A 208 10.74 4.69 0.13
C LEU A 208 11.03 4.47 -1.35
N ALA A 209 12.25 4.80 -1.77
CA ALA A 209 12.66 4.69 -3.16
C ALA A 209 12.92 3.23 -3.56
N ASN A 210 13.13 3.00 -4.86
CA ASN A 210 13.19 1.65 -5.44
C ASN A 210 14.11 0.72 -4.65
N ASN A 211 13.65 -0.50 -4.39
CA ASN A 211 14.40 -1.54 -3.69
C ASN A 211 14.80 -1.20 -2.24
N ALA A 212 14.20 -0.16 -1.62
CA ALA A 212 14.37 0.02 -0.18
C ALA A 212 13.76 -1.17 0.57
N THR A 213 14.53 -1.77 1.48
CA THR A 213 14.20 -3.02 2.13
C THR A 213 14.22 -2.83 3.64
N LEU A 214 13.07 -3.05 4.27
CA LEU A 214 12.92 -3.02 5.72
C LEU A 214 12.92 -4.46 6.23
N ALA A 215 13.86 -4.81 7.09
CA ALA A 215 13.81 -6.07 7.82
C ALA A 215 12.76 -6.01 8.96
N GLY A 216 12.54 -7.12 9.66
CA GLY A 216 11.48 -7.23 10.66
C GLY A 216 11.55 -6.16 11.75
N HIS A 217 10.39 -5.71 12.23
CA HIS A 217 10.26 -4.77 13.33
C HIS A 217 10.89 -3.38 13.11
N VAL A 218 11.10 -2.95 11.87
CA VAL A 218 11.59 -1.59 11.59
C VAL A 218 10.46 -0.57 11.81
N GLU A 219 10.79 0.53 12.50
CA GLU A 219 9.91 1.68 12.66
C GLU A 219 10.41 2.85 11.80
N ILE A 220 9.53 3.47 11.02
CA ILE A 220 9.80 4.66 10.23
C ILE A 220 8.79 5.73 10.60
N ASP A 221 9.26 6.80 11.22
CA ASP A 221 8.43 7.94 11.58
C ASP A 221 8.09 8.81 10.36
N ASP A 222 7.13 9.71 10.54
CA ASP A 222 6.58 10.54 9.49
C ASP A 222 7.63 11.31 8.69
N HIS A 223 7.33 11.53 7.40
CA HIS A 223 8.10 12.39 6.51
C HIS A 223 9.54 11.94 6.20
N ALA A 224 9.92 10.73 6.62
CA ALA A 224 11.22 10.13 6.31
C ALA A 224 11.35 9.80 4.82
N ILE A 225 12.57 9.93 4.30
CA ILE A 225 12.93 9.60 2.93
C ILE A 225 14.03 8.54 2.95
N ILE A 226 13.75 7.37 2.39
CA ILE A 226 14.70 6.27 2.27
C ILE A 226 15.13 6.16 0.80
N GLY A 227 16.42 6.38 0.56
CA GLY A 227 17.03 6.27 -0.76
C GLY A 227 16.94 4.85 -1.34
N GLY A 228 17.08 4.76 -2.67
CA GLY A 228 16.91 3.48 -3.37
C GLY A 228 18.02 2.50 -3.02
N MET A 229 17.70 1.20 -3.03
CA MET A 229 18.59 0.10 -2.64
C MET A 229 19.14 0.22 -1.21
N THR A 230 18.45 0.94 -0.33
CA THR A 230 18.82 1.02 1.09
C THR A 230 18.23 -0.16 1.85
N ALA A 231 19.06 -0.83 2.65
CA ALA A 231 18.65 -1.89 3.55
C ALA A 231 18.65 -1.37 5.00
N ILE A 232 17.56 -1.62 5.72
CA ILE A 232 17.40 -1.25 7.13
C ILE A 232 17.30 -2.53 7.95
N HIS A 233 18.24 -2.69 8.87
CA HIS A 233 18.35 -3.87 9.72
C HIS A 233 17.17 -3.96 10.70
N GLN A 234 16.82 -5.20 11.09
CA GLN A 234 15.70 -5.46 11.98
C GLN A 234 15.80 -4.66 13.28
N PHE A 235 14.64 -4.24 13.80
CA PHE A 235 14.47 -3.43 15.02
C PHE A 235 15.04 -2.00 14.97
N CYS A 236 15.51 -1.52 13.82
CA CYS A 236 15.98 -0.13 13.73
C CYS A 236 14.80 0.86 13.68
N ILE A 237 15.01 2.03 14.29
CA ILE A 237 14.07 3.16 14.25
C ILE A 237 14.66 4.26 13.36
N ILE A 238 13.86 4.73 12.40
CA ILE A 238 14.15 5.88 11.56
C ILE A 238 13.28 7.05 11.99
N GLY A 239 13.90 8.08 12.55
CA GLY A 239 13.23 9.26 13.08
C GLY A 239 12.57 10.13 12.02
N ALA A 240 11.67 11.01 12.48
CA ALA A 240 10.88 11.86 11.60
C ALA A 240 11.77 12.77 10.73
N HIS A 241 11.32 13.05 9.51
CA HIS A 241 11.99 13.95 8.56
C HIS A 241 13.43 13.57 8.15
N VAL A 242 13.91 12.37 8.51
CA VAL A 242 15.21 11.84 8.11
C VAL A 242 15.32 11.73 6.59
N MET A 243 16.55 11.83 6.08
CA MET A 243 16.88 11.42 4.72
C MET A 243 18.05 10.43 4.73
N VAL A 244 17.80 9.19 4.32
CA VAL A 244 18.85 8.20 4.10
C VAL A 244 19.22 8.18 2.62
N GLY A 245 20.50 8.35 2.30
CA GLY A 245 21.01 8.27 0.92
C GLY A 245 20.82 6.88 0.32
N GLY A 246 20.79 6.78 -1.01
CA GLY A 246 20.69 5.48 -1.69
C GLY A 246 21.91 4.59 -1.46
N CYS A 247 21.73 3.29 -1.70
CA CYS A 247 22.74 2.24 -1.49
C CYS A 247 23.30 2.19 -0.06
N SER A 248 22.49 2.56 0.94
CA SER A 248 22.93 2.58 2.33
C SER A 248 22.56 1.29 3.07
N GLY A 249 23.35 0.95 4.09
CA GLY A 249 23.05 -0.12 5.04
C GLY A 249 22.91 0.48 6.44
N VAL A 250 21.69 0.48 6.98
CA VAL A 250 21.38 1.08 8.29
C VAL A 250 21.28 -0.03 9.34
N ALA A 251 22.23 -0.05 10.28
CA ALA A 251 22.32 -1.10 11.32
C ALA A 251 21.93 -0.61 12.74
N GLN A 252 21.76 0.70 12.90
CA GLN A 252 21.45 1.40 14.14
C GLN A 252 20.42 2.51 13.86
N ASP A 253 19.83 3.05 14.91
CA ASP A 253 18.73 3.99 14.78
C ASP A 253 19.22 5.34 14.20
N VAL A 254 18.39 5.99 13.39
CA VAL A 254 18.69 7.29 12.76
C VAL A 254 17.84 8.37 13.43
N PRO A 255 18.41 9.29 14.22
CA PRO A 255 17.64 10.32 14.92
C PRO A 255 16.87 11.24 13.96
N PRO A 256 15.78 11.88 14.42
CA PRO A 256 15.00 12.81 13.60
C PRO A 256 15.85 13.87 12.92
N PHE A 257 15.39 14.31 11.76
CA PHE A 257 15.99 15.36 10.93
C PHE A 257 17.36 15.05 10.33
N VAL A 258 18.00 13.93 10.66
CA VAL A 258 19.36 13.60 10.22
C VAL A 258 19.39 13.21 8.74
N ILE A 259 20.46 13.59 8.05
CA ILE A 259 20.88 12.99 6.78
C ILE A 259 21.91 11.90 7.09
N ALA A 260 21.68 10.68 6.63
CA ALA A 260 22.59 9.56 6.79
C ALA A 260 22.91 8.88 5.45
N GLN A 261 24.11 8.33 5.28
CA GLN A 261 24.47 7.60 4.05
C GLN A 261 25.60 6.59 4.31
N GLY A 262 25.66 5.54 3.48
CA GLY A 262 26.78 4.58 3.43
C GLY A 262 26.37 3.16 3.83
N ASN A 263 27.19 2.18 3.47
CA ASN A 263 27.04 0.79 3.91
C ASN A 263 27.73 0.64 5.26
N HIS A 264 26.92 0.53 6.33
CA HIS A 264 27.14 1.16 7.65
C HIS A 264 26.93 2.69 7.57
N ALA A 265 25.66 3.09 7.58
CA ALA A 265 25.26 4.47 7.41
C ALA A 265 25.75 5.36 8.57
N THR A 266 26.37 6.48 8.22
CA THR A 266 26.88 7.48 9.17
C THR A 266 26.17 8.83 8.97
N PRO A 267 26.11 9.70 9.99
CA PRO A 267 25.43 10.99 9.90
C PRO A 267 26.28 12.04 9.16
N PHE A 268 25.66 12.74 8.19
CA PHE A 268 26.31 13.79 7.38
C PHE A 268 25.86 15.21 7.75
N GLY A 269 24.67 15.35 8.34
CA GLY A 269 24.12 16.66 8.69
C GLY A 269 22.63 16.61 8.97
N VAL A 270 22.00 17.77 8.86
CA VAL A 270 20.55 17.96 9.00
C VAL A 270 19.90 18.06 7.62
N ASN A 271 18.69 17.50 7.47
CA ASN A 271 17.86 17.55 6.26
C ASN A 271 17.25 18.94 6.03
N ALA A 272 18.11 19.96 5.92
CA ALA A 272 17.67 21.35 5.83
C ALA A 272 16.80 21.62 4.60
N VAL A 273 17.04 20.92 3.48
CA VAL A 273 16.22 21.06 2.27
C VAL A 273 14.81 20.52 2.50
N GLY A 274 14.70 19.31 3.09
CA GLY A 274 13.40 18.69 3.39
C GLY A 274 12.60 19.51 4.40
N LEU A 275 13.25 20.04 5.43
CA LEU A 275 12.61 20.88 6.44
C LEU A 275 12.12 22.22 5.87
N LYS A 276 12.95 22.90 5.08
CA LYS A 276 12.55 24.15 4.41
C LYS A 276 11.35 23.95 3.48
N ARG A 277 11.29 22.84 2.73
CA ARG A 277 10.14 22.51 1.88
C ARG A 277 8.86 22.24 2.66
N ARG A 278 8.99 21.84 3.92
CA ARG A 278 7.87 21.57 4.85
C ARG A 278 7.49 22.78 5.71
N GLY A 279 8.10 23.94 5.46
CA GLY A 279 7.71 25.21 6.09
C GLY A 279 8.29 25.46 7.47
N PHE A 280 9.30 24.70 7.91
CA PHE A 280 10.01 24.98 9.16
C PHE A 280 10.67 26.36 9.10
N ASP A 281 10.49 27.15 10.14
CA ASP A 281 11.00 28.52 10.19
C ASP A 281 12.51 28.57 10.49
N LYS A 282 13.09 29.76 10.50
CA LYS A 282 14.54 29.92 10.71
C LYS A 282 14.99 29.52 12.11
N ASP A 283 14.16 29.77 13.13
CA ASP A 283 14.50 29.56 14.53
C ASP A 283 14.41 28.07 14.85
N GLU A 284 13.36 27.38 14.38
CA GLU A 284 13.23 25.93 14.45
C GLU A 284 14.40 25.23 13.75
N MET A 285 14.73 25.68 12.54
CA MET A 285 15.86 25.16 11.77
C MET A 285 17.19 25.36 12.49
N GLN A 286 17.34 26.47 13.23
CA GLN A 286 18.54 26.72 14.02
C GLN A 286 18.59 25.83 15.27
N ALA A 287 17.46 25.64 15.95
CA ALA A 287 17.34 24.73 17.10
C ALA A 287 17.69 23.28 16.73
N ILE A 288 17.18 22.78 15.60
CA ILE A 288 17.50 21.44 15.09
C ILE A 288 19.00 21.31 14.79
N ARG A 289 19.62 22.32 14.16
CA ARG A 289 21.08 22.32 13.92
C ARG A 289 21.88 22.32 15.21
N ASN A 290 21.42 23.03 16.24
CA ASN A 290 22.09 23.04 17.54
C ASN A 290 21.98 21.67 18.21
N ALA A 291 20.81 21.03 18.20
CA ALA A 291 20.62 19.67 18.69
C ALA A 291 21.53 18.66 17.95
N TYR A 292 21.65 18.76 16.62
CA TYR A 292 22.58 17.93 15.85
C TYR A 292 24.04 18.12 16.27
N LYS A 293 24.47 19.37 16.51
CA LYS A 293 25.84 19.65 16.97
C LYS A 293 26.11 19.08 18.35
N ILE A 294 25.16 19.20 19.27
CA ILE A 294 25.23 18.57 20.59
C ILE A 294 25.34 17.04 20.45
N LEU A 295 24.58 16.46 19.54
CA LEU A 295 24.57 15.00 19.38
C LEU A 295 25.87 14.47 18.76
N TYR A 296 26.44 15.16 17.78
CA TYR A 296 27.49 14.62 16.90
C TYR A 296 28.81 15.39 16.86
N ARG A 297 28.89 16.61 17.41
CA ARG A 297 30.05 17.51 17.24
C ARG A 297 30.59 18.08 18.54
N SER A 298 30.01 17.76 19.69
CA SER A 298 30.44 18.30 20.99
C SER A 298 31.33 17.36 21.82
N GLU A 299 31.81 16.25 21.24
CA GLU A 299 32.62 15.22 21.93
C GLU A 299 31.95 14.60 23.18
N LYS A 300 30.65 14.83 23.34
CA LYS A 300 29.85 14.33 24.46
C LYS A 300 29.45 12.88 24.25
N THR A 301 29.32 12.16 25.36
CA THR A 301 28.62 10.87 25.37
C THR A 301 27.15 11.07 25.00
N LEU A 302 26.47 9.99 24.63
CA LEU A 302 25.05 10.06 24.28
C LEU A 302 24.18 10.55 25.46
N ASP A 303 24.52 10.15 26.69
CA ASP A 303 23.73 10.53 27.87
C ASP A 303 23.91 12.02 28.24
N GLU A 304 25.13 12.54 28.11
CA GLU A 304 25.38 13.98 28.27
C GLU A 304 24.67 14.81 27.18
N ALA A 305 24.69 14.33 25.93
CA ALA A 305 23.98 14.97 24.83
C ALA A 305 22.47 14.96 25.04
N LYS A 306 21.89 13.85 25.54
CA LYS A 306 20.46 13.74 25.86
C LYS A 306 20.03 14.77 26.90
N ALA A 307 20.80 14.94 27.99
CA ALA A 307 20.47 15.90 29.04
C ALA A 307 20.47 17.36 28.53
N GLU A 308 21.40 17.71 27.65
CA GLU A 308 21.45 19.05 27.06
C GLU A 308 20.34 19.28 26.02
N ILE A 309 20.02 18.27 25.21
CA ILE A 309 18.88 18.31 24.29
C ILE A 309 17.57 18.44 25.06
N GLU A 310 17.45 17.82 26.24
CA GLU A 310 16.28 17.96 27.12
C GLU A 310 16.12 19.40 27.62
N ALA A 311 17.22 20.05 28.02
CA ALA A 311 17.18 21.46 28.39
C ALA A 311 16.77 22.35 27.19
N LEU A 312 17.33 22.09 26.00
CA LEU A 312 17.00 22.82 24.79
C LEU A 312 15.53 22.66 24.38
N ALA A 313 14.95 21.46 24.55
CA ALA A 313 13.56 21.19 24.22
C ALA A 313 12.55 22.02 25.03
N LYS A 314 12.92 22.44 26.26
CA LYS A 314 12.09 23.32 27.10
C LYS A 314 11.92 24.71 26.49
N GLU A 315 12.90 25.17 25.71
CA GLU A 315 12.90 26.46 25.05
C GLU A 315 12.43 26.37 23.59
N GLN A 316 12.69 25.22 22.94
CA GLN A 316 12.48 25.01 21.51
C GLN A 316 11.66 23.73 21.28
N PRO A 317 10.31 23.82 21.22
CA PRO A 317 9.42 22.66 21.16
C PRO A 317 9.71 21.69 20.00
N VAL A 318 10.23 22.17 18.87
CA VAL A 318 10.61 21.33 17.73
C VAL A 318 11.64 20.25 18.08
N VAL A 319 12.46 20.49 19.11
CA VAL A 319 13.51 19.57 19.58
C VAL A 319 12.93 18.39 20.36
N GLN A 320 11.68 18.48 20.84
CA GLN A 320 11.00 17.40 21.57
C GLN A 320 11.00 16.07 20.80
N GLN A 321 10.95 16.12 19.46
CA GLN A 321 11.01 14.91 18.63
C GLN A 321 12.28 14.07 18.86
N TYR A 322 13.41 14.68 19.20
CA TYR A 322 14.62 13.94 19.58
C TYR A 322 14.41 13.15 20.87
N LEU A 323 13.76 13.75 21.88
CA LEU A 323 13.50 13.08 23.16
C LEU A 323 12.52 11.92 22.98
N ASP A 324 11.43 12.15 22.24
CA ASP A 324 10.44 11.12 21.94
C ASP A 324 11.09 9.93 21.22
N PHE A 325 12.01 10.19 20.29
CA PHE A 325 12.83 9.16 19.66
C PHE A 325 13.75 8.44 20.66
N PHE A 326 14.46 9.17 21.52
CA PHE A 326 15.38 8.56 22.49
C PHE A 326 14.70 7.64 23.50
N THR A 327 13.42 7.88 23.82
CA THR A 327 12.67 6.97 24.70
C THR A 327 12.39 5.60 24.08
N ARG A 328 12.39 5.49 22.74
CA ARG A 328 12.16 4.24 22.01
C ARG A 328 13.44 3.57 21.54
N SER A 329 14.51 4.34 21.31
CA SER A 329 15.77 3.81 20.78
C SER A 329 16.44 2.85 21.76
N THR A 330 16.65 1.61 21.32
CA THR A 330 17.29 0.54 22.11
C THR A 330 18.58 0.02 21.48
N ARG A 331 18.86 0.36 20.22
CA ARG A 331 20.03 -0.14 19.46
C ARG A 331 21.20 0.84 19.42
N GLY A 332 21.06 1.95 20.13
CA GLY A 332 21.91 3.12 19.94
C GLY A 332 21.66 3.77 18.58
N ILE A 333 22.36 4.88 18.36
CA ILE A 333 22.21 5.70 17.16
C ILE A 333 23.42 5.54 16.24
N ILE A 334 23.22 5.78 14.95
CA ILE A 334 24.32 5.88 13.99
C ILE A 334 25.35 6.92 14.44
N ARG A 335 26.63 6.70 14.13
CA ARG A 335 27.77 7.56 14.46
C ARG A 335 28.69 7.75 13.25
#